data_AF-U5T3D8-F1
#
_entry.id   AF-U5T3D8-F1
#
_cell.length_a   1.000
_cell.length_b   1.000
_cell.length_c   1.000
_cell.angle_alpha   90.00
_cell.angle_beta   90.00
_cell.angle_gamma   90.00
#
_symmetry.space_group_name_H-M   'P 1'
#
loop_
_entity.id
_entity.type
_entity.pdbx_description
1 polymer ?
#
loop_
_entity_poly.entity_id
_entity_poly.type
_entity_poly.pdbx_seq_one_letter_code
_entity_poly.pdbx_strand_id
1 'polypeptide(L)'
;MPLDELAGLIGQEPDTSLTQVAEGWRVVRPQTISVIKRQRLSGVGVDAGVRYPAIEISTGLRGNVSAAANAAMRAYRLNPQSAIGAVQSAHSSNQAGLMLGSRICIDSEVPWHTTGRHLVRLAVTEAGTHLFTDPRMGSAPLDRAGLGVWRNGLQGIASVEANGWRVRRRAADVLWAEPLGWPAVRGATVRLAVMANSPRIGRGLDYGLQMPQQYAHKDELAGICDALNEQEWQNATGAPHIGAWSATDDGRCRYQASIPARLGRRMPDLPRQLLATSGARANAALDMQMRM
;
A
#
# COMPACT_ATOMS: atom_id res chain seq x y z
N MET A 1 -4.90 8.76 21.91
CA MET A 1 -3.68 8.16 22.47
C MET A 1 -2.79 7.38 21.48
N PRO A 2 -3.22 6.96 20.27
CA PRO A 2 -2.28 6.49 19.23
C PRO A 2 -1.69 7.63 18.36
N LEU A 3 -2.50 8.64 18.02
CA LEU A 3 -2.04 9.73 17.12
C LEU A 3 -1.06 10.71 17.76
N ASP A 4 -1.10 10.88 19.08
CA ASP A 4 -0.28 11.89 19.77
C ASP A 4 1.17 11.41 19.91
N GLU A 5 1.38 10.10 20.18
CA GLU A 5 2.69 9.43 20.07
C GLU A 5 3.24 9.56 18.64
N LEU A 6 2.41 9.28 17.64
CA LEU A 6 2.78 9.40 16.24
C LEU A 6 3.15 10.85 15.87
N ALA A 7 2.40 11.84 16.35
CA ALA A 7 2.68 13.25 16.09
C ALA A 7 4.06 13.65 16.63
N GLY A 8 4.41 13.19 17.84
CA GLY A 8 5.76 13.38 18.39
C GLY A 8 6.85 12.76 17.52
N LEU A 9 6.64 11.54 17.00
CA LEU A 9 7.59 10.87 16.11
C LEU A 9 7.72 11.54 14.74
N ILE A 10 6.62 11.99 14.14
CA ILE A 10 6.63 12.70 12.86
C ILE A 10 7.23 14.09 13.03
N GLY A 11 6.99 14.77 14.15
CA GLY A 11 7.59 16.07 14.46
C GLY A 11 9.10 16.08 14.62
N GLN A 12 9.72 14.90 14.78
CA GLN A 12 11.18 14.74 14.77
C GLN A 12 11.76 14.56 13.36
N GLU A 13 10.92 14.43 12.33
CA GLU A 13 11.38 14.34 10.94
C GLU A 13 11.90 15.71 10.46
N PRO A 14 13.03 15.75 9.73
CA PRO A 14 13.51 16.98 9.12
C PRO A 14 12.45 17.63 8.21
N ASP A 15 12.46 18.96 8.19
CA ASP A 15 11.60 19.80 7.35
C ASP A 15 10.10 19.52 7.49
N THR A 16 9.69 19.04 8.66
CA THR A 16 8.30 18.66 8.93
C THR A 16 7.68 19.61 9.95
N SER A 17 6.56 20.23 9.60
CA SER A 17 5.73 20.95 10.56
C SER A 17 4.41 20.23 10.77
N LEU A 18 3.97 20.17 12.03
CA LEU A 18 2.69 19.58 12.41
C LEU A 18 1.76 20.65 12.96
N THR A 19 0.48 20.53 12.59
CA THR A 19 -0.59 21.35 13.15
C THR A 19 -1.76 20.43 13.47
N GLN A 20 -2.25 20.51 14.70
CA GLN A 20 -3.46 19.79 15.08
C GLN A 20 -4.65 20.38 14.33
N VAL A 21 -5.52 19.52 13.80
CA VAL A 21 -6.77 19.89 13.14
C VAL A 21 -7.92 19.13 13.80
N ALA A 22 -9.18 19.53 13.54
CA ALA A 22 -10.35 19.03 14.26
C ALA A 22 -10.44 17.49 14.40
N GLU A 23 -10.01 16.75 13.37
CA GLU A 23 -10.12 15.28 13.31
C GLU A 23 -8.78 14.54 13.29
N GLY A 24 -7.67 15.25 13.56
CA GLY A 24 -6.34 14.63 13.57
C GLY A 24 -5.20 15.61 13.38
N TRP A 25 -4.27 15.26 12.50
CA TRP A 25 -3.03 16.01 12.31
C TRP A 25 -2.84 16.39 10.86
N ARG A 26 -2.47 17.64 10.62
CA ARG A 26 -1.94 18.12 9.36
C ARG A 26 -0.42 18.12 9.45
N VAL A 27 0.22 17.45 8.51
CA VAL A 27 1.68 17.37 8.37
C VAL A 27 2.07 18.09 7.09
N VAL A 28 2.91 19.10 7.21
CA VAL A 28 3.41 19.86 6.07
C VAL A 28 4.89 19.55 5.92
N ARG A 29 5.27 19.15 4.70
CA ARG A 29 6.64 18.92 4.25
C ARG A 29 6.94 19.82 3.04
N PRO A 30 8.19 19.91 2.54
CA PRO A 30 8.52 20.81 1.44
C PRO A 30 7.63 20.62 0.20
N GLN A 31 7.33 19.37 -0.15
CA GLN A 31 6.63 19.00 -1.39
C GLN A 31 5.24 18.39 -1.18
N THR A 32 4.83 18.15 0.07
CA THR A 32 3.58 17.44 0.37
C THR A 32 2.86 18.04 1.58
N ILE A 33 1.54 17.89 1.58
CA ILE A 33 0.68 18.18 2.72
C ILE A 33 -0.15 16.93 2.97
N SER A 34 0.06 16.30 4.12
CA SER A 34 -0.69 15.14 4.53
C SER A 34 -1.68 15.48 5.64
N VAL A 35 -2.87 14.91 5.57
CA VAL A 35 -3.85 14.92 6.65
C VAL A 35 -4.00 13.49 7.16
N ILE A 36 -3.80 13.32 8.46
CA ILE A 36 -3.87 12.04 9.16
C ILE A 36 -5.13 12.08 10.04
N LYS A 37 -6.05 11.13 9.84
CA LYS A 37 -7.29 11.03 10.61
C LYS A 37 -7.50 9.63 11.14
N ARG A 38 -8.21 9.52 12.26
CA ARG A 38 -8.76 8.23 12.72
C ARG A 38 -10.09 7.99 12.01
N GLN A 39 -10.32 6.77 11.61
CA GLN A 39 -11.60 6.35 11.04
C GLN A 39 -11.94 4.94 11.51
N ARG A 40 -13.20 4.55 11.30
CA ARG A 40 -13.64 3.16 11.35
C ARG A 40 -14.15 2.76 9.99
N LEU A 41 -13.66 1.64 9.48
CA LEU A 41 -13.99 1.16 8.15
C LEU A 41 -14.76 -0.13 8.24
N SER A 42 -15.73 -0.28 7.33
CA SER A 42 -16.41 -1.55 7.15
C SER A 42 -15.50 -2.51 6.41
N GLY A 43 -15.40 -3.75 6.91
CA GLY A 43 -14.86 -4.85 6.14
C GLY A 43 -15.73 -5.17 4.94
N VAL A 44 -15.11 -5.75 3.91
CA VAL A 44 -15.77 -6.21 2.68
C VAL A 44 -15.34 -7.64 2.35
N GLY A 45 -16.11 -8.31 1.50
CA GLY A 45 -15.91 -9.72 1.20
C GLY A 45 -16.04 -10.57 2.47
N VAL A 46 -14.99 -11.31 2.81
CA VAL A 46 -14.92 -12.21 3.98
C VAL A 46 -15.02 -11.48 5.31
N ASP A 47 -14.69 -10.18 5.34
CA ASP A 47 -14.70 -9.35 6.54
C ASP A 47 -16.01 -8.51 6.67
N ALA A 48 -17.01 -8.78 5.83
CA ALA A 48 -18.28 -8.04 5.84
C ALA A 48 -18.95 -8.06 7.22
N GLY A 49 -19.38 -6.88 7.69
CA GLY A 49 -20.01 -6.70 9.00
C GLY A 49 -19.02 -6.37 10.14
N VAL A 50 -17.71 -6.51 9.92
CA VAL A 50 -16.69 -6.10 10.90
C VAL A 50 -16.30 -4.63 10.70
N ARG A 51 -16.02 -3.92 11.80
CA ARG A 51 -15.59 -2.51 11.80
C ARG A 51 -14.18 -2.34 12.35
N TYR A 52 -13.22 -2.11 11.46
CA TYR A 52 -11.80 -1.99 11.83
C TYR A 52 -11.43 -0.55 12.19
N PRO A 53 -10.67 -0.33 13.28
CA PRO A 53 -10.02 0.95 13.49
C PRO A 53 -8.93 1.16 12.43
N ALA A 54 -8.92 2.33 11.82
CA ALA A 54 -7.97 2.67 10.76
C ALA A 54 -7.41 4.09 10.95
N ILE A 55 -6.21 4.29 10.40
CA ILE A 55 -5.63 5.60 10.19
C ILE A 55 -5.67 5.89 8.69
N GLU A 56 -6.42 6.91 8.32
CA GLU A 56 -6.50 7.44 6.96
C GLU A 56 -5.42 8.51 6.77
N ILE A 57 -4.76 8.48 5.62
CA ILE A 57 -3.70 9.41 5.25
C ILE A 57 -3.98 9.91 3.85
N SER A 58 -4.33 11.18 3.78
CA SER A 58 -4.58 11.93 2.55
C SER A 58 -3.39 12.83 2.26
N THR A 59 -2.66 12.60 1.18
CA THR A 59 -1.48 13.39 0.82
C THR A 59 -1.71 14.17 -0.47
N GLY A 60 -1.82 15.48 -0.35
CA GLY A 60 -1.79 16.42 -1.47
C GLY A 60 -0.36 16.82 -1.81
N LEU A 61 -0.10 17.01 -3.10
CA LEU A 61 1.18 17.51 -3.59
C LEU A 61 1.24 19.04 -3.51
N ARG A 62 2.39 19.60 -3.14
CA ARG A 62 2.65 21.05 -3.16
C ARG A 62 3.32 21.42 -4.48
N GLY A 63 2.89 22.54 -5.04
CA GLY A 63 3.24 22.96 -6.41
C GLY A 63 2.06 22.73 -7.34
N ASN A 64 1.95 23.54 -8.40
CA ASN A 64 0.84 23.51 -9.37
C ASN A 64 0.86 22.23 -10.21
N VAL A 65 0.71 21.06 -9.59
CA VAL A 65 0.54 19.78 -10.28
C VAL A 65 -0.94 19.64 -10.60
N SER A 66 -1.38 20.32 -11.66
CA SER A 66 -2.69 20.04 -12.26
C SER A 66 -2.54 18.82 -13.15
N ALA A 67 -3.03 17.68 -12.68
CA ALA A 67 -3.16 16.49 -13.50
C ALA A 67 -4.65 16.18 -13.63
N ALA A 68 -5.19 16.40 -14.83
CA ALA A 68 -6.45 15.79 -15.21
C ALA A 68 -6.24 14.27 -15.22
N ALA A 69 -6.61 13.57 -14.14
CA ALA A 69 -6.51 12.13 -14.14
C ALA A 69 -7.90 11.52 -14.25
N ASN A 70 -8.20 11.03 -15.44
CA ASN A 70 -9.19 9.98 -15.61
C ASN A 70 -8.61 8.64 -15.12
N ALA A 71 -9.46 7.61 -15.08
CA ALA A 71 -9.06 6.27 -14.67
C ALA A 71 -7.85 5.74 -15.45
N ALA A 72 -7.80 5.98 -16.77
CA ALA A 72 -6.69 5.51 -17.62
C ALA A 72 -5.34 6.09 -17.21
N MET A 73 -5.27 7.40 -16.95
CA MET A 73 -4.05 8.06 -16.47
C MET A 73 -3.59 7.48 -15.13
N ARG A 74 -4.51 7.26 -14.19
CA ARG A 74 -4.19 6.69 -12.88
C ARG A 74 -3.70 5.25 -13.01
N ALA A 75 -4.46 4.40 -13.70
CA ALA A 75 -4.20 2.97 -13.79
C ALA A 75 -2.91 2.62 -14.56
N TYR A 76 -2.61 3.33 -15.65
CA TYR A 76 -1.48 3.00 -16.53
C TYR A 76 -0.21 3.84 -16.30
N ARG A 77 -0.29 4.98 -15.61
CA ARG A 77 0.86 5.88 -15.45
C ARG A 77 1.17 6.22 -14.00
N LEU A 78 0.20 6.74 -13.26
CA LEU A 78 0.45 7.29 -11.93
C LEU A 78 0.61 6.19 -10.85
N ASN A 79 -0.34 5.25 -10.77
CA ASN A 79 -0.32 4.17 -9.78
C ASN A 79 0.79 3.13 -10.02
N PRO A 80 1.15 2.78 -11.28
CA PRO A 80 2.35 1.97 -11.54
C PRO A 80 3.64 2.55 -10.96
N GLN A 81 3.74 3.87 -10.87
CA GLN A 81 4.93 4.57 -10.38
C GLN A 81 4.86 4.86 -8.88
N SER A 82 3.69 4.73 -8.27
CA SER A 82 3.50 5.02 -6.84
C SER A 82 4.13 3.94 -5.97
N ALA A 83 5.08 4.35 -5.13
CA ALA A 83 5.68 3.48 -4.12
C ALA A 83 4.70 3.15 -3.00
N ILE A 84 4.11 4.22 -2.44
CA ILE A 84 3.26 4.20 -1.26
C ILE A 84 1.97 4.96 -1.56
N GLY A 85 0.87 4.24 -1.42
CA GLY A 85 -0.48 4.74 -1.63
C GLY A 85 -0.92 4.82 -3.09
N ALA A 86 -2.22 5.00 -3.29
CA ALA A 86 -2.85 5.14 -4.59
C ALA A 86 -3.14 6.61 -4.90
N VAL A 87 -2.84 7.07 -6.12
CA VAL A 87 -3.34 8.34 -6.61
C VAL A 87 -4.84 8.17 -6.88
N GLN A 88 -5.66 9.05 -6.32
CA GLN A 88 -7.13 9.05 -6.44
C GLN A 88 -7.64 10.48 -6.67
N SER A 89 -8.87 10.61 -7.19
CA SER A 89 -9.56 11.90 -7.24
C SER A 89 -10.17 12.23 -5.87
N ALA A 90 -10.07 13.47 -5.43
CA ALA A 90 -10.66 13.91 -4.17
C ALA A 90 -12.19 14.04 -4.29
N HIS A 91 -12.92 12.94 -4.14
CA HIS A 91 -14.39 12.84 -4.22
C HIS A 91 -15.02 13.33 -5.55
N SER A 92 -16.11 12.71 -5.96
CA SER A 92 -16.69 12.80 -7.31
C SER A 92 -17.40 14.13 -7.67
N SER A 93 -17.44 15.12 -6.78
CA SER A 93 -18.44 16.20 -6.88
C SER A 93 -17.94 17.60 -7.19
N ASN A 94 -16.67 17.82 -7.53
CA ASN A 94 -16.19 19.02 -8.23
C ASN A 94 -14.70 18.88 -8.58
N GLN A 95 -14.18 19.75 -9.46
CA GLN A 95 -12.78 19.81 -9.93
C GLN A 95 -11.73 19.86 -8.78
N ALA A 96 -11.56 18.75 -8.08
CA ALA A 96 -10.66 18.62 -6.96
C ALA A 96 -9.37 17.93 -7.42
N GLY A 97 -8.24 18.47 -6.96
CA GLY A 97 -6.91 17.96 -7.33
C GLY A 97 -6.72 16.48 -6.95
N LEU A 98 -5.71 15.86 -7.55
CA LEU A 98 -5.34 14.49 -7.21
C LEU A 98 -4.72 14.42 -5.82
N MET A 99 -5.01 13.33 -5.12
CA MET A 99 -4.44 13.03 -3.82
C MET A 99 -3.89 11.61 -3.78
N LEU A 100 -2.84 11.41 -3.00
CA LEU A 100 -2.33 10.09 -2.67
C LEU A 100 -3.01 9.58 -1.40
N GLY A 101 -3.53 8.38 -1.50
CA GLY A 101 -4.25 7.68 -0.46
C GLY A 101 -3.48 6.59 0.19
N SER A 102 -3.50 6.56 1.51
CA SER A 102 -3.08 5.39 2.25
C SER A 102 -3.98 5.21 3.45
N ARG A 103 -4.14 3.95 3.84
CA ARG A 103 -4.96 3.57 4.98
C ARG A 103 -4.35 2.39 5.69
N ILE A 104 -4.15 2.53 7.00
CA ILE A 104 -3.56 1.50 7.84
C ILE A 104 -4.64 1.05 8.82
N CYS A 105 -5.25 -0.12 8.57
CA CYS A 105 -6.06 -0.78 9.60
C CYS A 105 -5.15 -1.31 10.69
N ILE A 106 -5.63 -1.21 11.93
CA ILE A 106 -4.96 -1.71 13.13
C ILE A 106 -5.72 -2.95 13.59
N ASP A 107 -5.08 -4.10 13.52
CA ASP A 107 -5.63 -5.39 13.94
C ASP A 107 -4.51 -6.30 14.46
N SER A 108 -4.79 -7.60 14.62
CA SER A 108 -3.81 -8.58 15.08
C SER A 108 -2.68 -8.84 14.07
N GLU A 109 -2.95 -8.70 12.77
CA GLU A 109 -1.94 -8.86 11.73
C GLU A 109 -1.10 -7.60 11.55
N VAL A 110 -1.69 -6.42 11.76
CA VAL A 110 -0.98 -5.13 11.74
C VAL A 110 -1.13 -4.42 13.09
N PRO A 111 -0.40 -4.87 14.14
CA PRO A 111 -0.48 -4.23 15.44
C PRO A 111 0.11 -2.82 15.39
N TRP A 112 -0.48 -1.90 16.17
CA TRP A 112 -0.10 -0.49 16.16
C TRP A 112 1.38 -0.25 16.44
N HIS A 113 1.91 -0.80 17.54
CA HIS A 113 3.27 -0.49 18.00
C HIS A 113 4.36 -1.16 17.17
N THR A 114 4.12 -2.36 16.63
CA THR A 114 5.13 -3.12 15.88
C THR A 114 5.15 -2.74 14.40
N THR A 115 4.00 -2.56 13.76
CA THR A 115 3.92 -2.30 12.32
C THR A 115 3.15 -1.02 12.00
N GLY A 116 1.94 -0.85 12.57
CA GLY A 116 1.00 0.20 12.16
C GLY A 116 1.59 1.61 12.20
N ARG A 117 2.23 2.00 13.32
CA ARG A 117 2.86 3.33 13.45
C ARG A 117 3.96 3.59 12.42
N HIS A 118 4.71 2.55 12.05
CA HIS A 118 5.82 2.65 11.09
C HIS A 118 5.28 2.75 9.66
N LEU A 119 4.18 2.08 9.36
CA LEU A 119 3.46 2.25 8.08
C LEU A 119 2.83 3.63 7.95
N VAL A 120 2.24 4.17 9.03
CA VAL A 120 1.69 5.53 8.99
C VAL A 120 2.80 6.55 8.77
N ARG A 121 3.92 6.44 9.52
CA ARG A 121 5.10 7.29 9.30
C ARG A 121 5.61 7.17 7.86
N LEU A 122 5.76 5.95 7.34
CA LEU A 122 6.17 5.69 5.96
C LEU A 122 5.26 6.41 4.94
N ALA A 123 3.93 6.26 5.08
CA ALA A 123 2.99 6.90 4.17
C ALA A 123 3.07 8.43 4.23
N VAL A 124 3.27 9.02 5.41
CA VAL A 124 3.45 10.47 5.55
C VAL A 124 4.79 10.94 4.98
N THR A 125 5.85 10.15 5.11
CA THR A 125 7.20 10.58 4.71
C THR A 125 7.55 10.26 3.26
N GLU A 126 6.94 9.25 2.65
CA GLU A 126 7.31 8.73 1.33
C GLU A 126 6.19 8.79 0.27
N ALA A 127 4.93 9.02 0.64
CA ALA A 127 3.88 9.18 -0.37
C ALA A 127 4.20 10.39 -1.26
N GLY A 128 4.32 10.14 -2.56
CA GLY A 128 4.51 11.18 -3.58
C GLY A 128 5.93 11.74 -3.69
N THR A 129 6.86 11.38 -2.81
CA THR A 129 8.25 11.90 -2.87
C THR A 129 8.99 11.46 -4.13
N HIS A 130 8.67 10.26 -4.63
CA HIS A 130 9.17 9.72 -5.89
C HIS A 130 8.82 10.58 -7.13
N LEU A 131 7.86 11.51 -7.01
CA LEU A 131 7.46 12.42 -8.11
C LEU A 131 8.31 13.69 -8.20
N PHE A 132 9.10 14.01 -7.17
CA PHE A 132 9.83 15.28 -7.08
C PHE A 132 11.33 15.13 -6.84
N THR A 133 11.76 13.97 -6.36
CA THR A 133 13.15 13.71 -6.01
C THR A 133 13.62 12.43 -6.67
N ASP A 134 14.87 12.43 -7.14
CA ASP A 134 15.58 11.17 -7.42
C ASP A 134 15.54 10.28 -6.17
N PRO A 135 15.44 8.95 -6.34
CA PRO A 135 15.35 8.02 -5.23
C PRO A 135 16.47 8.30 -4.23
N ARG A 136 16.08 8.72 -3.00
CA ARG A 136 17.01 9.06 -1.93
C ARG A 136 18.01 7.92 -1.75
N MET A 137 19.30 8.20 -1.94
CA MET A 137 20.36 7.27 -1.56
C MET A 137 20.26 7.05 -0.04
N GLY A 138 19.66 5.93 0.36
CA GLY A 138 19.57 5.52 1.75
C GLY A 138 20.96 5.34 2.37
N SER A 139 21.02 5.32 3.69
CA SER A 139 22.23 4.92 4.41
C SER A 139 22.53 3.45 4.10
N ALA A 140 23.55 3.20 3.29
CA ALA A 140 23.89 1.85 2.82
C ALA A 140 23.99 0.78 3.94
N PRO A 141 24.48 1.08 5.16
CA PRO A 141 24.45 0.15 6.29
C PRO A 141 23.02 -0.20 6.77
N LEU A 142 22.14 0.80 6.93
CA LEU A 142 20.76 0.58 7.39
C LEU A 142 19.97 -0.24 6.36
N ASP A 143 20.17 0.06 5.08
CA ASP A 143 19.54 -0.69 4.01
C ASP A 143 20.00 -2.14 3.99
N ARG A 144 21.31 -2.41 4.11
CA ARG A 144 21.83 -3.79 4.14
C ARG A 144 21.23 -4.58 5.31
N ALA A 145 21.17 -3.99 6.51
CA ALA A 145 20.62 -4.67 7.68
C ALA A 145 19.12 -4.96 7.51
N GLY A 146 18.34 -3.99 7.00
CA GLY A 146 16.91 -4.19 6.76
C GLY A 146 16.61 -5.21 5.66
N LEU A 147 17.37 -5.20 4.55
CA LEU A 147 17.28 -6.24 3.52
C LEU A 147 17.59 -7.62 4.10
N GLY A 148 18.60 -7.73 4.99
CA GLY A 148 18.95 -8.98 5.66
C GLY A 148 17.79 -9.54 6.50
N VAL A 149 17.13 -8.68 7.29
CA VAL A 149 15.95 -9.07 8.08
C VAL A 149 14.85 -9.60 7.19
N TRP A 150 14.47 -8.89 6.14
CA TRP A 150 13.40 -9.35 5.25
C TRP A 150 13.79 -10.57 4.42
N ARG A 151 15.05 -10.69 4.00
CA ARG A 151 15.53 -11.90 3.32
C ARG A 151 15.36 -13.13 4.21
N ASN A 152 15.76 -13.02 5.48
CA ASN A 152 15.56 -14.09 6.46
C ASN A 152 14.07 -14.35 6.72
N GLY A 153 13.26 -13.28 6.81
CA GLY A 153 11.81 -13.38 6.91
C GLY A 153 11.18 -14.16 5.74
N LEU A 154 11.58 -13.89 4.49
CA LEU A 154 11.11 -14.63 3.32
C LEU A 154 11.46 -16.11 3.37
N GLN A 155 12.65 -16.46 3.88
CA GLN A 155 13.04 -17.86 4.07
C GLN A 155 12.25 -18.56 5.18
N GLY A 156 11.90 -17.83 6.24
CA GLY A 156 11.16 -18.33 7.39
C GLY A 156 9.65 -18.49 7.17
N ILE A 157 9.08 -17.93 6.10
CA ILE A 157 7.65 -18.08 5.81
C ILE A 157 7.31 -19.55 5.57
N ALA A 158 6.23 -20.04 6.19
CA ALA A 158 5.76 -21.41 5.99
C ALA A 158 5.36 -21.65 4.53
N SER A 159 5.61 -22.85 4.00
CA SER A 159 5.24 -23.19 2.62
C SER A 159 3.73 -23.19 2.40
N VAL A 160 2.96 -23.52 3.42
CA VAL A 160 1.49 -23.49 3.39
C VAL A 160 0.98 -22.96 4.74
N GLU A 161 0.03 -22.05 4.68
CA GLU A 161 -0.80 -21.64 5.81
C GLU A 161 -2.27 -21.82 5.40
N ALA A 162 -3.02 -22.64 6.13
CA ALA A 162 -4.28 -23.23 5.67
C ALA A 162 -5.31 -22.20 5.16
N ASN A 163 -5.37 -21.02 5.78
CA ASN A 163 -6.30 -19.93 5.42
C ASN A 163 -5.57 -18.69 4.88
N GLY A 164 -4.26 -18.78 4.64
CA GLY A 164 -3.41 -17.65 4.25
C GLY A 164 -2.89 -17.79 2.83
N TRP A 165 -1.94 -18.70 2.63
CA TRP A 165 -1.21 -18.81 1.38
C TRP A 165 -0.61 -20.20 1.12
N ARG A 166 -0.24 -20.40 -0.14
CA ARG A 166 0.59 -21.52 -0.61
C ARG A 166 1.78 -20.97 -1.38
N VAL A 167 2.98 -21.21 -0.90
CA VAL A 167 4.22 -20.86 -1.61
C VAL A 167 4.37 -21.79 -2.82
N ARG A 168 4.53 -21.19 -4.00
CA ARG A 168 4.76 -21.90 -5.27
C ARG A 168 6.23 -21.96 -5.64
N ARG A 169 6.97 -20.89 -5.35
CA ARG A 169 8.40 -20.79 -5.62
C ARG A 169 9.07 -19.92 -4.59
N ARG A 170 10.27 -20.30 -4.17
CA ARG A 170 11.12 -19.53 -3.27
C ARG A 170 12.55 -19.49 -3.80
N ALA A 171 13.14 -18.31 -3.78
CA ALA A 171 14.57 -18.11 -3.88
C ALA A 171 15.02 -17.26 -2.68
N ALA A 172 16.31 -16.94 -2.59
CA ALA A 172 16.86 -16.20 -1.46
C ALA A 172 16.15 -14.86 -1.20
N ASP A 173 15.89 -14.11 -2.28
CA ASP A 173 15.39 -12.74 -2.28
C ASP A 173 13.96 -12.59 -2.83
N VAL A 174 13.35 -13.67 -3.32
CA VAL A 174 12.00 -13.63 -3.90
C VAL A 174 11.14 -14.81 -3.45
N LEU A 175 9.87 -14.53 -3.20
CA LEU A 175 8.86 -15.52 -2.87
C LEU A 175 7.64 -15.30 -3.76
N TRP A 176 7.16 -16.38 -4.37
CA TRP A 176 5.91 -16.43 -5.11
C TRP A 176 4.93 -17.34 -4.38
N ALA A 177 3.72 -16.86 -4.17
CA ALA A 177 2.67 -17.59 -3.50
C ALA A 177 1.32 -17.38 -4.17
N GLU A 178 0.40 -18.28 -3.87
CA GLU A 178 -1.02 -18.12 -4.14
C GLU A 178 -1.74 -17.82 -2.82
N PRO A 179 -2.65 -16.83 -2.79
CA PRO A 179 -3.51 -16.63 -1.64
C PRO A 179 -4.51 -17.79 -1.54
N LEU A 180 -4.67 -18.35 -0.34
CA LEU A 180 -5.59 -19.45 -0.04
C LEU A 180 -6.83 -18.99 0.75
N GLY A 181 -7.23 -17.71 0.64
CA GLY A 181 -8.41 -17.18 1.34
C GLY A 181 -9.67 -18.04 1.11
N TRP A 182 -10.71 -17.85 1.92
CA TRP A 182 -11.98 -18.55 1.74
C TRP A 182 -13.07 -17.57 1.30
N PRO A 183 -13.59 -17.66 0.05
CA PRO A 183 -13.20 -18.59 -1.01
C PRO A 183 -11.83 -18.28 -1.63
N ALA A 184 -11.19 -19.29 -2.23
CA ALA A 184 -9.86 -19.13 -2.81
C ALA A 184 -9.97 -18.47 -4.18
N VAL A 185 -9.23 -17.38 -4.40
CA VAL A 185 -9.18 -16.71 -5.70
C VAL A 185 -8.19 -17.43 -6.61
N ARG A 186 -8.71 -18.41 -7.37
CA ARG A 186 -7.89 -19.26 -8.25
C ARG A 186 -7.13 -18.42 -9.28
N GLY A 187 -5.81 -18.61 -9.33
CA GLY A 187 -4.92 -17.93 -10.28
C GLY A 187 -4.47 -16.53 -9.85
N ALA A 188 -4.94 -16.00 -8.71
CA ALA A 188 -4.31 -14.85 -8.10
C ALA A 188 -2.88 -15.21 -7.64
N THR A 189 -1.94 -14.30 -7.83
CA THR A 189 -0.53 -14.54 -7.50
C THR A 189 0.04 -13.40 -6.68
N VAL A 190 0.76 -13.76 -5.61
CA VAL A 190 1.51 -12.84 -4.77
C VAL A 190 2.99 -12.99 -5.09
N ARG A 191 3.66 -11.86 -5.28
CA ARG A 191 5.12 -11.75 -5.37
C ARG A 191 5.62 -10.87 -4.24
N LEU A 192 6.57 -11.39 -3.47
CA LEU A 192 7.39 -10.61 -2.54
C LEU A 192 8.83 -10.67 -3.02
N ALA A 193 9.49 -9.52 -3.14
CA ALA A 193 10.89 -9.47 -3.53
C ALA A 193 11.67 -8.44 -2.71
N VAL A 194 12.84 -8.83 -2.24
CA VAL A 194 13.82 -7.97 -1.58
C VAL A 194 14.76 -7.45 -2.66
N MET A 195 14.47 -6.26 -3.17
CA MET A 195 15.09 -5.71 -4.37
C MET A 195 16.30 -4.83 -4.02
N ALA A 196 17.36 -5.01 -4.79
CA ALA A 196 18.57 -4.18 -4.68
C ALA A 196 18.41 -2.80 -5.34
N ASN A 197 17.43 -2.61 -6.23
CA ASN A 197 17.16 -1.34 -6.88
C ASN A 197 15.71 -1.27 -7.41
N SER A 198 14.87 -0.47 -6.75
CA SER A 198 13.54 -0.06 -7.22
C SER A 198 13.63 1.42 -7.63
N PRO A 199 13.15 1.80 -8.82
CA PRO A 199 13.17 3.20 -9.24
C PRO A 199 12.34 4.12 -8.32
N ARG A 200 11.39 3.55 -7.57
CA ARG A 200 10.45 4.30 -6.72
C ARG A 200 11.01 4.63 -5.33
N ILE A 201 11.85 3.75 -4.78
CA ILE A 201 12.33 3.83 -3.38
C ILE A 201 13.79 3.42 -3.16
N GLY A 202 14.51 3.04 -4.22
CA GLY A 202 15.81 2.40 -4.12
C GLY A 202 15.72 0.97 -3.61
N ARG A 203 16.60 0.60 -2.67
CA ARG A 203 16.64 -0.75 -2.06
C ARG A 203 15.41 -0.96 -1.17
N GLY A 204 14.76 -2.11 -1.25
CA GLY A 204 13.59 -2.35 -0.42
C GLY A 204 12.86 -3.67 -0.62
N LEU A 205 11.66 -3.73 -0.07
CA LEU A 205 10.69 -4.80 -0.27
C LEU A 205 9.65 -4.36 -1.29
N ASP A 206 9.52 -5.13 -2.37
CA ASP A 206 8.42 -5.00 -3.33
C ASP A 206 7.39 -6.10 -3.06
N TYR A 207 6.14 -5.67 -2.97
CA TYR A 207 4.97 -6.54 -2.90
C TYR A 207 4.09 -6.32 -4.13
N GLY A 208 3.61 -7.41 -4.71
CA GLY A 208 2.64 -7.40 -5.79
C GLY A 208 1.59 -8.49 -5.59
N LEU A 209 0.31 -8.14 -5.71
CA LEU A 209 -0.80 -9.08 -5.83
C LEU A 209 -1.43 -8.87 -7.21
N GLN A 210 -1.33 -9.87 -8.08
CA GLN A 210 -1.88 -9.85 -9.43
C GLN A 210 -3.14 -10.70 -9.50
N MET A 211 -4.23 -10.09 -9.97
CA MET A 211 -5.50 -10.78 -10.19
C MET A 211 -5.44 -11.66 -11.45
N PRO A 212 -6.20 -12.77 -11.50
CA PRO A 212 -6.16 -13.71 -12.61
C PRO A 212 -6.82 -13.17 -13.88
N GLN A 213 -7.88 -12.36 -13.73
CA GLN A 213 -8.68 -11.88 -14.86
C GLN A 213 -7.86 -10.97 -15.77
N GLN A 214 -7.93 -11.27 -17.06
CA GLN A 214 -7.32 -10.50 -18.12
C GLN A 214 -8.41 -9.78 -18.90
N TYR A 215 -8.15 -8.51 -19.22
CA TYR A 215 -9.09 -7.61 -19.86
C TYR A 215 -8.58 -7.27 -21.26
N ALA A 216 -9.45 -7.40 -22.27
CA ALA A 216 -9.11 -7.04 -23.64
C ALA A 216 -9.17 -5.53 -23.86
N HIS A 217 -10.11 -4.86 -23.21
CA HIS A 217 -10.32 -3.42 -23.34
C HIS A 217 -9.56 -2.64 -22.27
N LYS A 218 -8.72 -1.70 -22.71
CA LYS A 218 -7.88 -0.90 -21.80
C LYS A 218 -8.70 0.00 -20.89
N ASP A 219 -9.78 0.56 -21.40
CA ASP A 219 -10.65 1.47 -20.63
C ASP A 219 -11.40 0.73 -19.53
N GLU A 220 -11.83 -0.50 -19.82
CA GLU A 220 -12.43 -1.41 -18.83
C GLU A 220 -11.43 -1.73 -17.72
N LEU A 221 -10.21 -2.16 -18.09
CA LEU A 221 -9.16 -2.44 -17.10
C LEU A 221 -8.82 -1.21 -16.25
N ALA A 222 -8.75 -0.03 -16.86
CA ALA A 222 -8.52 1.21 -16.15
C ALA A 222 -9.66 1.51 -15.16
N GLY A 223 -10.91 1.36 -15.58
CA GLY A 223 -12.08 1.53 -14.72
C GLY A 223 -12.08 0.57 -13.53
N ILE A 224 -11.77 -0.71 -13.76
CA ILE A 224 -11.66 -1.72 -12.70
C ILE A 224 -10.56 -1.36 -11.70
N CYS A 225 -9.33 -1.07 -12.17
CA CYS A 225 -8.23 -0.75 -11.26
C CYS A 225 -8.50 0.54 -10.47
N ASP A 226 -9.18 1.51 -11.07
CA ASP A 226 -9.57 2.73 -10.39
C ASP A 226 -10.61 2.48 -9.29
N ALA A 227 -11.66 1.73 -9.63
CA ALA A 227 -12.71 1.36 -8.68
C ALA A 227 -12.14 0.54 -7.49
N LEU A 228 -11.18 -0.36 -7.75
CA LEU A 228 -10.49 -1.12 -6.70
C LEU A 228 -9.67 -0.24 -5.75
N ASN A 229 -9.05 0.83 -6.25
CA ASN A 229 -8.35 1.79 -5.39
C ASN A 229 -9.32 2.59 -4.53
N GLU A 230 -10.45 3.03 -5.10
CA GLU A 230 -11.51 3.71 -4.35
C GLU A 230 -12.06 2.78 -3.25
N GLN A 231 -12.28 1.51 -3.57
CA GLN A 231 -12.71 0.51 -2.59
C GLN A 231 -11.70 0.32 -1.45
N GLU A 232 -10.41 0.21 -1.75
CA GLU A 232 -9.35 0.08 -0.74
C GLU A 232 -9.19 1.31 0.16
N TRP A 233 -9.53 2.49 -0.37
CA TRP A 233 -9.58 3.72 0.41
C TRP A 233 -10.77 3.70 1.37
N GLN A 234 -11.96 3.38 0.86
CA GLN A 234 -13.22 3.49 1.59
C GLN A 234 -13.51 2.33 2.53
N ASN A 235 -12.90 1.15 2.30
CA ASN A 235 -13.24 -0.09 3.00
C ASN A 235 -11.99 -0.83 3.49
N ALA A 236 -12.21 -1.71 4.48
CA ALA A 236 -11.19 -2.66 4.89
C ALA A 236 -11.27 -3.91 4.01
N THR A 237 -10.42 -3.96 2.98
CA THR A 237 -10.25 -5.08 2.04
C THR A 237 -9.10 -6.02 2.46
N GLY A 238 -8.57 -5.88 3.67
CA GLY A 238 -7.30 -6.47 4.13
C GLY A 238 -6.30 -5.38 4.57
N ALA A 239 -5.44 -5.65 5.54
CA ALA A 239 -4.54 -4.66 6.12
C ALA A 239 -3.07 -4.89 5.73
N PRO A 240 -2.29 -3.86 5.37
CA PRO A 240 -2.60 -2.43 5.22
C PRO A 240 -2.84 -2.01 3.74
N HIS A 241 -3.51 -0.88 3.51
CA HIS A 241 -3.56 -0.19 2.21
C HIS A 241 -2.42 0.84 2.12
N ILE A 242 -1.30 0.39 1.58
CA ILE A 242 -0.06 1.16 1.39
C ILE A 242 0.41 1.13 -0.06
N GLY A 243 -0.39 0.57 -0.96
CA GLY A 243 -0.07 0.35 -2.36
C GLY A 243 -1.21 0.81 -3.24
N ALA A 244 -1.09 0.51 -4.54
CA ALA A 244 -2.06 0.91 -5.53
C ALA A 244 -2.37 -0.23 -6.49
N TRP A 245 -3.65 -0.36 -6.85
CA TRP A 245 -4.10 -1.12 -8.01
C TRP A 245 -3.74 -0.38 -9.29
N SER A 246 -3.18 -1.11 -10.24
CA SER A 246 -2.71 -0.56 -11.51
C SER A 246 -2.81 -1.60 -12.61
N ALA A 247 -2.91 -1.12 -13.84
CA ALA A 247 -2.96 -1.96 -15.02
C ALA A 247 -1.56 -2.44 -15.38
N THR A 248 -1.46 -3.71 -15.77
CA THR A 248 -0.22 -4.33 -16.22
C THR A 248 -0.17 -4.43 -17.74
N ASP A 249 1.03 -4.59 -18.30
CA ASP A 249 1.23 -4.72 -19.75
C ASP A 249 0.52 -5.96 -20.34
N ASP A 250 0.37 -7.02 -19.55
CA ASP A 250 -0.38 -8.24 -19.91
C ASP A 250 -1.90 -8.10 -19.73
N GLY A 251 -2.41 -6.89 -19.48
CA GLY A 251 -3.86 -6.62 -19.44
C GLY A 251 -4.54 -7.12 -18.17
N ARG A 252 -3.85 -7.12 -17.03
CA ARG A 252 -4.39 -7.53 -15.72
C ARG A 252 -4.33 -6.38 -14.73
N CYS A 253 -5.07 -6.51 -13.62
CA CYS A 253 -4.94 -5.57 -12.51
C CYS A 253 -3.99 -6.13 -11.45
N ARG A 254 -3.06 -5.28 -10.99
CA ARG A 254 -2.07 -5.62 -9.98
C ARG A 254 -2.03 -4.56 -8.89
N TYR A 255 -2.22 -4.99 -7.65
CA TYR A 255 -1.93 -4.18 -6.48
C TYR A 255 -0.45 -4.27 -6.18
N GLN A 256 0.21 -3.12 -5.96
CA GLN A 256 1.64 -3.10 -5.68
C GLN A 256 2.01 -2.06 -4.64
N ALA A 257 3.03 -2.38 -3.84
CA ALA A 257 3.63 -1.47 -2.88
C ALA A 257 5.15 -1.68 -2.83
N SER A 258 5.90 -0.61 -2.60
CA SER A 258 7.36 -0.63 -2.48
C SER A 258 7.77 0.02 -1.16
N ILE A 259 8.40 -0.73 -0.26
CA ILE A 259 8.80 -0.29 1.09
C ILE A 259 10.33 -0.19 1.21
N PRO A 260 10.89 0.98 1.59
CA PRO A 260 12.35 1.17 1.70
C PRO A 260 13.04 0.25 2.71
N ALA A 261 14.23 -0.23 2.37
CA ALA A 261 15.02 -1.20 3.15
C ALA A 261 15.33 -0.74 4.58
N ARG A 262 15.58 0.56 4.81
CA ARG A 262 15.79 1.13 6.16
C ARG A 262 14.70 0.80 7.18
N LEU A 263 13.50 0.37 6.74
CA LEU A 263 12.41 -0.04 7.62
C LEU A 263 12.42 -1.53 7.99
N GLY A 264 13.27 -2.36 7.38
CA GLY A 264 13.24 -3.81 7.59
C GLY A 264 13.47 -4.24 9.04
N ARG A 265 14.36 -3.56 9.77
CA ARG A 265 14.55 -3.83 11.21
C ARG A 265 13.37 -3.40 12.08
N ARG A 266 12.57 -2.44 11.62
CA ARG A 266 11.43 -1.89 12.37
C ARG A 266 10.15 -2.67 12.11
N MET A 267 10.02 -3.28 10.94
CA MET A 267 8.87 -4.09 10.53
C MET A 267 9.35 -5.45 9.99
N PRO A 268 9.94 -6.31 10.84
CA PRO A 268 10.50 -7.59 10.41
C PRO A 268 9.44 -8.52 9.81
N ASP A 269 8.22 -8.49 10.35
CA ASP A 269 7.12 -9.37 9.96
C ASP A 269 6.33 -8.88 8.73
N LEU A 270 6.66 -7.70 8.19
CA LEU A 270 5.90 -7.07 7.10
C LEU A 270 5.70 -8.00 5.89
N PRO A 271 6.69 -8.78 5.41
CA PRO A 271 6.46 -9.71 4.31
C PRO A 271 5.37 -10.76 4.62
N ARG A 272 5.36 -11.32 5.83
CA ARG A 272 4.32 -12.27 6.27
C ARG A 272 2.97 -11.58 6.39
N GLN A 273 2.93 -10.39 6.99
CA GLN A 273 1.69 -9.60 7.16
C GLN A 273 1.04 -9.28 5.81
N LEU A 274 1.82 -8.87 4.80
CA LEU A 274 1.31 -8.62 3.45
C LEU A 274 0.75 -9.88 2.77
N LEU A 275 1.38 -11.04 2.99
CA LEU A 275 0.88 -12.34 2.53
C LEU A 275 -0.43 -12.73 3.21
N ALA A 276 -0.50 -12.62 4.54
CA ALA A 276 -1.65 -13.01 5.34
C ALA A 276 -2.93 -12.31 4.86
N THR A 277 -2.84 -11.02 4.52
CA THR A 277 -4.01 -10.24 4.09
C THR A 277 -4.25 -10.24 2.58
N SER A 278 -3.40 -10.92 1.80
CA SER A 278 -3.57 -11.00 0.33
C SER A 278 -4.82 -11.76 -0.08
N GLY A 279 -5.25 -12.75 0.72
CA GLY A 279 -6.47 -13.51 0.46
C GLY A 279 -7.74 -12.68 0.58
N ALA A 280 -7.87 -11.91 1.67
CA ALA A 280 -9.00 -10.98 1.85
C ALA A 280 -9.04 -9.94 0.73
N ARG A 281 -7.89 -9.38 0.37
CA ARG A 281 -7.77 -8.39 -0.72
C ARG A 281 -8.16 -8.98 -2.07
N ALA A 282 -7.68 -10.18 -2.39
CA ALA A 282 -8.03 -10.83 -3.64
C ALA A 282 -9.54 -11.13 -3.72
N ASN A 283 -10.16 -11.57 -2.62
CA ASN A 283 -11.60 -11.81 -2.57
C ASN A 283 -12.40 -10.53 -2.78
N ALA A 284 -12.08 -9.48 -2.03
CA ALA A 284 -12.74 -8.19 -2.19
C ALA A 284 -12.57 -7.61 -3.60
N ALA A 285 -11.43 -7.87 -4.24
CA ALA A 285 -11.21 -7.46 -5.63
C ALA A 285 -12.03 -8.30 -6.62
N LEU A 286 -12.10 -9.62 -6.44
CA LEU A 286 -12.90 -10.51 -7.27
C LEU A 286 -14.40 -10.15 -7.18
N ASP A 287 -14.91 -9.89 -5.98
CA ASP A 287 -16.30 -9.47 -5.77
C ASP A 287 -16.63 -8.17 -6.52
N MET A 288 -15.68 -7.24 -6.59
CA MET A 288 -15.85 -5.99 -7.34
C MET A 288 -15.84 -6.24 -8.85
N GLN A 289 -14.92 -7.09 -9.32
CA GLN A 289 -14.79 -7.45 -10.73
C GLN A 289 -16.03 -8.20 -11.28
N MET A 290 -16.75 -8.94 -10.43
CA MET A 290 -17.97 -9.64 -10.81
C MET A 290 -19.21 -8.74 -10.86
N ARG A 291 -19.15 -7.51 -10.33
CA ARG A 291 -20.29 -6.57 -10.25
C ARG A 291 -20.28 -5.50 -11.33
N MET A 292 -19.15 -5.33 -12.03
CA MET A 292 -18.94 -4.35 -13.09
C MET A 292 -19.07 -5.03 -14.46
#